data_AF-A0A7S3HN19-F1
#
_entry.id   AF-A0A7S3HN19-F1
#
_cell.length_a   1.000
_cell.length_b   1.000
_cell.length_c   1.000
_cell.angle_alpha   90.00
_cell.angle_beta   90.00
_cell.angle_gamma   90.00
#
_symmetry.space_group_name_H-M   'P 1'
#
loop_
_entity.id
_entity.type
_entity.pdbx_description
1 polymer ?
#
loop_
_entity_poly.entity_id
_entity_poly.type
_entity_poly.pdbx_seq_one_letter_code
_entity_poly.pdbx_strand_id
1 'polypeptide(L)'
;PHFLPGAGATEIELAHQLQQFGATVPGLDQYAVLKFAEALEVVPKILAENSGHNHTDAITLLYSEHQQGKKNIGIDVEGGSIVLNAAENGILDHAESKKWAIR
;
A
#
# COMPACT_ATOMS: atom_id res chain seq x y z
N PRO A 1 15.61 3.46 15.53
CA PRO A 1 14.92 3.94 14.32
C PRO A 1 14.27 2.76 13.58
N HIS A 2 12.94 2.70 13.56
CA HIS A 2 12.20 1.68 12.84
C HIS A 2 11.88 2.20 11.44
N PHE A 3 12.30 1.47 10.41
CA PHE A 3 12.04 1.80 9.01
C PHE A 3 11.01 0.83 8.43
N LEU A 4 10.24 1.31 7.48
CA LEU A 4 9.22 0.55 6.76
C LEU A 4 9.46 0.65 5.25
N PRO A 5 9.01 -0.34 4.45
CA PRO A 5 9.09 -0.26 3.00
C PRO A 5 8.30 0.94 2.46
N GLY A 6 8.96 1.79 1.68
CA GLY A 6 8.35 2.98 1.07
C GLY A 6 7.59 2.67 -0.22
N ALA A 7 7.54 3.63 -1.14
CA ALA A 7 6.92 3.50 -2.46
C ALA A 7 5.45 3.03 -2.45
N GLY A 8 4.70 3.29 -1.38
CA GLY A 8 3.30 2.86 -1.24
C GLY A 8 3.11 1.40 -0.76
N ALA A 9 4.20 0.67 -0.49
CA ALA A 9 4.15 -0.72 -0.03
C ALA A 9 3.49 -0.84 1.35
N THR A 10 3.86 0.05 2.29
CA THR A 10 3.28 0.07 3.63
C THR A 10 1.78 0.35 3.60
N GLU A 11 1.35 1.29 2.76
CA GLU A 11 -0.05 1.68 2.61
C GLU A 11 -0.91 0.54 2.07
N ILE A 12 -0.44 -0.20 1.06
CA ILE A 12 -1.14 -1.39 0.54
C ILE A 12 -1.17 -2.51 1.56
N GLU A 13 -0.07 -2.77 2.26
CA GLU A 13 -0.05 -3.83 3.27
C GLU A 13 -1.07 -3.54 4.39
N LEU A 14 -1.17 -2.28 4.81
CA LEU A 14 -2.17 -1.85 5.80
C LEU A 14 -3.59 -1.95 5.23
N ALA A 15 -3.82 -1.50 4.00
CA ALA A 15 -5.12 -1.64 3.34
C ALA A 15 -5.55 -3.11 3.26
N HIS A 16 -4.65 -4.00 2.88
CA HIS A 16 -4.90 -5.44 2.81
C HIS A 16 -5.27 -6.04 4.18
N GLN A 17 -4.52 -5.72 5.23
CA GLN A 17 -4.83 -6.19 6.58
C GLN A 17 -6.15 -5.63 7.10
N LEU A 18 -6.46 -4.36 6.82
CA LEU A 18 -7.72 -3.73 7.19
C LEU A 18 -8.90 -4.31 6.43
N GLN A 19 -8.73 -4.70 5.17
CA GLN A 19 -9.78 -5.41 4.42
C GLN A 19 -10.08 -6.77 5.06
N GLN A 20 -9.06 -7.54 5.43
CA GLN A 20 -9.25 -8.81 6.14
C GLN A 20 -9.93 -8.61 7.49
N PHE A 21 -9.48 -7.61 8.26
CA PHE A 21 -10.09 -7.27 9.55
C PHE A 21 -11.55 -6.82 9.37
N GLY A 22 -11.82 -5.95 8.40
CA GLY A 22 -13.16 -5.47 8.08
C GLY A 22 -14.13 -6.60 7.76
N ALA A 23 -13.69 -7.67 7.10
CA ALA A 23 -14.50 -8.86 6.85
C ALA A 23 -14.93 -9.62 8.13
N THR A 24 -14.20 -9.44 9.24
CA THR A 24 -14.54 -10.05 10.54
C THR A 24 -15.42 -9.17 11.42
N VAL A 25 -15.55 -7.87 11.10
CA VAL A 25 -16.35 -6.92 11.87
C VAL A 25 -17.83 -7.06 11.49
N PRO A 26 -18.75 -7.30 12.45
CA PRO A 26 -20.18 -7.36 12.16
C PRO A 26 -20.82 -5.97 12.12
N GLY A 27 -21.85 -5.82 11.28
CA GLY A 27 -22.73 -4.65 11.27
C GLY A 27 -22.23 -3.48 10.41
N LEU A 28 -22.66 -2.26 10.72
CA LEU A 28 -22.36 -1.07 9.94
C LEU A 28 -20.88 -0.65 10.00
N ASP A 29 -20.19 -0.98 11.09
CA ASP A 29 -18.79 -0.60 11.29
C ASP A 29 -17.85 -1.25 10.28
N GLN A 30 -18.24 -2.40 9.69
CA GLN A 30 -17.54 -3.04 8.59
C GLN A 30 -17.30 -2.07 7.43
N TYR A 31 -18.34 -1.31 7.04
CA TYR A 31 -18.23 -0.38 5.92
C TYR A 31 -17.23 0.74 6.20
N ALA A 32 -17.18 1.23 7.44
CA ALA A 32 -16.22 2.26 7.83
C ALA A 32 -14.77 1.74 7.74
N VAL A 33 -14.52 0.52 8.22
CA VAL A 33 -13.19 -0.12 8.14
C VAL A 33 -12.77 -0.34 6.69
N LEU A 34 -13.66 -0.87 5.86
CA LEU A 34 -13.38 -1.11 4.44
C LEU A 34 -13.11 0.19 3.68
N LYS A 35 -13.85 1.26 3.97
CA LYS A 35 -13.61 2.58 3.36
C LYS A 35 -12.31 3.21 3.82
N PHE A 36 -11.92 3.00 5.07
CA PHE A 36 -10.62 3.44 5.56
C PHE A 36 -9.47 2.67 4.88
N ALA A 37 -9.62 1.36 4.67
CA ALA A 37 -8.68 0.57 3.90
C ALA A 37 -8.52 1.09 2.46
N GLU A 38 -9.63 1.36 1.78
CA GLU A 38 -9.65 1.92 0.42
C GLU A 38 -8.96 3.29 0.35
N ALA A 39 -9.11 4.13 1.38
CA ALA A 39 -8.49 5.45 1.43
C ALA A 39 -6.95 5.38 1.45
N LEU A 40 -6.35 4.33 2.04
CA LEU A 40 -4.90 4.15 2.04
C LEU A 40 -4.33 3.88 0.64
N GLU A 41 -5.15 3.38 -0.29
CA GLU A 41 -4.74 3.17 -1.69
C GLU A 41 -4.45 4.48 -2.44
N VAL A 42 -4.83 5.64 -1.89
CA VAL A 42 -4.64 6.93 -2.58
C VAL A 42 -3.17 7.23 -2.86
N VAL A 43 -2.27 6.88 -1.94
CA VAL A 43 -0.83 7.13 -2.09
C VAL A 43 -0.24 6.30 -3.24
N PRO A 44 -0.38 4.96 -3.28
CA PRO A 44 0.12 4.16 -4.39
C PRO A 44 -0.61 4.47 -5.72
N LYS A 45 -1.89 4.86 -5.70
CA LYS A 45 -2.60 5.32 -6.91
C LYS A 45 -1.93 6.55 -7.51
N ILE A 46 -1.69 7.57 -6.69
CA ILE A 46 -1.06 8.81 -7.14
C ILE A 46 0.38 8.54 -7.61
N LEU A 47 1.13 7.69 -6.92
CA LEU A 47 2.48 7.29 -7.36
C LEU A 47 2.43 6.60 -8.73
N ALA A 48 1.49 5.70 -8.96
CA ALA A 48 1.32 5.03 -10.25
C ALA A 48 0.98 6.02 -11.37
N GLU A 49 0.00 6.92 -11.14
CA GLU A 49 -0.39 7.95 -12.11
C GLU A 49 0.76 8.88 -12.47
N ASN A 50 1.49 9.37 -11.45
CA ASN A 50 2.63 10.26 -11.65
C ASN A 50 3.78 9.60 -12.41
N SER A 51 3.88 8.27 -12.34
CA SER A 51 4.90 7.47 -13.02
C SER A 51 4.47 7.05 -14.43
N GLY A 52 3.27 7.45 -14.86
CA GLY A 52 2.71 7.10 -16.17
C GLY A 52 2.14 5.67 -16.24
N HIS A 53 1.98 5.00 -15.10
CA HIS A 53 1.35 3.67 -15.03
C HIS A 53 -0.17 3.80 -14.93
N ASN A 54 -0.89 2.78 -15.40
CA ASN A 54 -2.32 2.67 -15.13
C ASN A 54 -2.52 2.33 -13.63
N HIS A 55 -3.12 3.26 -12.89
CA HIS A 55 -3.37 3.09 -11.46
C HIS A 55 -4.19 1.84 -11.14
N THR A 56 -5.09 1.41 -12.02
CA THR A 56 -5.95 0.24 -11.79
C THR A 56 -5.13 -1.05 -11.84
N ASP A 57 -4.26 -1.16 -12.84
CA ASP A 57 -3.39 -2.32 -13.01
C ASP A 57 -2.36 -2.38 -11.88
N ALA A 58 -1.80 -1.22 -11.52
CA ALA A 58 -0.83 -1.11 -10.44
C ALA A 58 -1.39 -1.56 -9.08
N ILE A 59 -2.58 -1.09 -8.70
CA ILE A 59 -3.22 -1.49 -7.44
C ILE A 59 -3.56 -2.98 -7.44
N THR A 60 -4.07 -3.50 -8.56
CA THR A 60 -4.39 -4.94 -8.68
C THR A 60 -3.14 -5.80 -8.50
N LEU A 61 -2.04 -5.40 -9.14
CA LEU A 61 -0.76 -6.10 -9.03
C LEU A 61 -0.19 -6.02 -7.61
N LEU A 62 -0.23 -4.85 -6.98
CA LEU A 62 0.19 -4.67 -5.60
C LEU A 62 -0.58 -5.59 -4.64
N TYR A 63 -1.91 -5.64 -4.74
CA TYR A 63 -2.71 -6.55 -3.92
C TYR A 63 -2.35 -8.02 -4.16
N SER A 64 -2.13 -8.43 -5.40
CA SER A 64 -1.72 -9.80 -5.74
C SER A 64 -0.39 -10.18 -5.08
N GLU A 65 0.60 -9.28 -5.14
CA GLU A 65 1.92 -9.53 -4.55
C GLU A 65 1.88 -9.56 -3.01
N HIS A 66 1.10 -8.66 -2.40
CA HIS A 66 0.91 -8.62 -0.95
C HIS A 66 0.13 -9.84 -0.43
N GLN A 67 -0.85 -10.34 -1.18
CA GLN A 67 -1.55 -11.59 -0.87
C GLN A 67 -0.61 -12.80 -0.89
N GLN A 68 0.43 -12.79 -1.73
CA GLN A 68 1.49 -13.81 -1.75
C GLN A 68 2.50 -13.65 -0.59
N GLY A 69 2.30 -12.68 0.30
CA GLY A 69 3.17 -12.42 1.45
C GLY A 69 4.35 -11.50 1.16
N LYS A 70 4.43 -10.89 -0.04
CA LYS A 70 5.51 -9.96 -0.41
C LYS A 70 5.18 -8.55 0.04
N LYS A 71 5.35 -8.29 1.34
CA LYS A 71 4.96 -7.04 2.01
C LYS A 71 5.79 -5.81 1.65
N ASN A 72 6.91 -6.00 0.96
CA ASN A 72 7.87 -4.95 0.64
C ASN A 72 7.69 -4.39 -0.77
N ILE A 73 6.66 -4.85 -1.50
CA ILE A 73 6.45 -4.49 -2.90
C ILE A 73 5.74 -3.12 -2.97
N GLY A 74 6.32 -2.18 -3.69
CA GLY A 74 5.77 -0.84 -3.91
C GLY A 74 5.74 -0.46 -5.39
N ILE A 75 5.32 0.75 -5.69
CA ILE A 75 5.26 1.29 -7.06
C ILE A 75 6.67 1.65 -7.55
N ASP A 76 6.96 1.26 -8.80
CA ASP A 76 8.17 1.67 -9.51
C ASP A 76 7.92 2.95 -10.30
N VAL A 77 8.61 4.00 -9.86
CA VAL A 77 8.52 5.34 -10.46
C VAL A 77 9.58 5.58 -11.55
N GLU A 78 10.60 4.73 -11.64
CA GLU A 78 11.74 4.93 -12.55
C GLU A 78 11.57 4.23 -13.90
N GLY A 79 10.49 3.46 -14.07
CA GLY A 79 9.98 3.06 -15.39
C GLY A 79 10.50 1.73 -15.94
N GLY A 80 10.96 0.81 -15.09
CA GLY A 80 11.33 -0.55 -15.50
C GLY A 80 10.16 -1.54 -15.43
N SER A 81 9.40 -1.46 -14.35
CA SER A 81 8.26 -2.33 -14.04
C SER A 81 7.13 -1.52 -13.43
N ILE A 82 5.98 -2.12 -13.17
CA ILE A 82 4.89 -1.43 -12.44
C ILE A 82 5.18 -1.44 -10.93
N VAL A 83 5.85 -2.50 -10.45
CA VAL A 83 6.12 -2.73 -9.03
C VAL A 83 7.56 -3.17 -8.80
N LEU A 84 8.14 -2.76 -7.66
CA LEU A 84 9.48 -3.15 -7.24
C LEU A 84 9.52 -3.53 -5.76
N ASN A 85 10.59 -4.18 -5.32
CA ASN A 85 10.84 -4.40 -3.90
C ASN A 85 11.50 -3.16 -3.26
N ALA A 86 10.72 -2.36 -2.54
CA ALA A 86 11.17 -1.11 -1.94
C ALA A 86 12.30 -1.31 -0.93
N ALA A 87 12.26 -2.38 -0.13
CA ALA A 87 13.27 -2.66 0.88
C ALA A 87 14.63 -3.03 0.26
N GLU A 88 14.64 -3.83 -0.81
CA GLU A 88 15.85 -4.22 -1.53
C GLU A 88 16.50 -3.05 -2.28
N ASN A 89 15.69 -2.11 -2.75
CA ASN A 89 16.15 -0.90 -3.44
C ASN A 89 16.49 0.26 -2.48
N GLY A 90 16.45 0.03 -1.16
CA GLY A 90 16.77 1.04 -0.15
C GLY A 90 15.74 2.17 -0.02
N ILE A 91 14.53 1.99 -0.58
CA ILE A 91 13.42 2.94 -0.47
C ILE A 91 12.70 2.67 0.86
N LEU A 92 13.17 3.34 1.90
CA LEU A 92 12.72 3.13 3.28
C LEU A 92 12.16 4.43 3.85
N ASP A 93 10.97 4.33 4.43
CA ASP A 93 10.31 5.42 5.14
C ASP A 93 10.45 5.25 6.65
N HIS A 94 10.55 6.37 7.38
CA HIS A 94 10.58 6.33 8.84
C HIS A 94 9.20 5.95 9.39
N ALA A 95 9.15 4.96 10.27
CA ALA A 95 7.89 4.47 10.82
C ALA A 95 7.10 5.54 11.57
N GLU A 96 7.78 6.48 12.24
CA GLU A 96 7.10 7.57 12.92
C GLU A 96 6.42 8.53 11.95
N SER A 97 7.03 8.83 10.81
CA SER A 97 6.42 9.70 9.80
C SER A 97 5.13 9.10 9.25
N LYS A 98 5.13 7.78 8.99
CA LYS A 98 3.93 7.04 8.57
C LYS A 98 2.86 7.04 9.66
N LYS A 99 3.25 6.80 10.92
CA LYS A 99 2.33 6.84 12.06
C LYS A 99 1.67 8.21 12.21
N TRP A 100 2.43 9.29 12.04
CA TRP A 100 1.90 10.66 12.09
C TRP A 100 0.99 10.97 10.90
N ALA A 101 1.27 10.44 9.72
CA ALA A 101 0.42 10.63 8.54
C ALA A 101 -0.97 9.97 8.68
N ILE A 102 -1.07 8.89 9.47
CA ILE A 102 -2.32 8.15 9.71
C ILE A 102 -3.11 8.72 10.90
N ARG A 103 -2.45 9.43 11.81
CA ARG A 103 -3.03 9.95 13.06
C ARG A 103 -3.90 11.18 12.83
#